data_AF-I7A3W5-F1
#
_entry.id   AF-I7A3W5-F1
#
_cell.length_a   1.000
_cell.length_b   1.000
_cell.length_c   1.000
_cell.angle_alpha   90.00
_cell.angle_beta   90.00
_cell.angle_gamma   90.00
#
_symmetry.space_group_name_H-M   'P 1'
#
loop_
_entity.id
_entity.type
_entity.pdbx_description
1 polymer ?
#
loop_
_entity_poly.entity_id
_entity_poly.type
_entity_poly.pdbx_seq_one_letter_code
_entity_poly.pdbx_strand_id
1 'polypeptide(L)'
;MPNFELVGLVRSVPADFQLNLHPFTKEHDIDFNPQIPYKGEVYVEKEQVIRSGIVKAIGIEAVKDFIGKHLSYLRSKGYYLSGFATN
;
A
#
# COMPACT_ATOMS: atom_id res chain seq x y z
N MET A 1 3.23 -5.50 38.56
CA MET A 1 2.57 -5.94 37.31
C MET A 1 3.13 -5.10 36.18
N PRO A 2 3.64 -5.67 35.07
CA PRO A 2 4.11 -4.87 33.96
C PRO A 2 2.90 -4.36 33.16
N ASN A 3 2.77 -3.04 33.02
CA ASN A 3 1.82 -2.43 32.10
C ASN A 3 2.39 -2.56 30.69
N PHE A 4 1.77 -3.42 29.87
CA PHE A 4 2.06 -3.48 28.44
C PHE A 4 1.12 -2.52 27.72
N GLU A 5 1.69 -1.44 27.19
CA GLU A 5 0.96 -0.45 26.38
C GLU A 5 1.21 -0.70 24.90
N LEU A 6 0.16 -0.71 24.09
CA LEU A 6 0.29 -0.79 22.64
C LEU A 6 0.75 0.57 22.12
N VAL A 7 2.02 0.68 21.73
CA VAL A 7 2.64 1.90 21.19
C VAL A 7 3.06 1.65 19.74
N GLY A 8 2.61 2.49 18.80
CA GLY A 8 2.94 2.31 17.39
C GLY A 8 2.33 3.35 16.45
N LEU A 9 2.89 3.44 15.25
CA LEU A 9 2.44 4.32 14.16
C LEU A 9 2.25 3.47 12.91
N VAL A 10 1.03 3.45 12.35
CA VAL A 10 0.74 2.75 11.09
C VAL A 10 0.89 3.73 9.93
N ARG A 11 1.74 3.40 8.96
CA ARG A 11 1.92 4.17 7.72
C ARG A 11 1.22 3.46 6.57
N SER A 12 0.24 4.12 5.97
CA SER A 12 -0.36 3.65 4.71
C SER A 12 0.28 4.40 3.56
N VAL A 13 0.94 3.68 2.65
CA VAL A 13 1.54 4.25 1.43
C VAL A 13 0.61 3.96 0.25
N PRO A 14 0.15 4.98 -0.49
CA PRO A 14 -0.58 4.73 -1.73
C PRO A 14 0.38 4.15 -2.77
N ALA A 15 0.00 3.01 -3.35
CA ALA A 15 0.68 2.43 -4.50
C ALA A 15 -0.25 2.51 -5.70
N ASP A 16 0.25 3.08 -6.79
CA ASP A 16 -0.43 3.06 -8.08
C ASP A 16 0.18 1.97 -8.95
N PHE A 17 -0.62 1.40 -9.84
CA PHE A 17 -0.13 0.49 -10.86
C PHE A 17 -0.12 1.21 -12.19
N GLN A 18 1.03 1.21 -12.84
CA GLN A 18 1.19 1.71 -14.19
C GLN A 18 1.39 0.54 -15.15
N LEU A 19 0.79 0.63 -16.33
CA LEU A 19 0.98 -0.33 -17.41
C LEU A 19 1.83 0.35 -18.47
N ASN A 20 3.06 -0.12 -18.63
CA ASN A 20 4.03 0.44 -19.57
C ASN A 20 4.25 -0.54 -20.73
N LEU A 21 4.45 0.00 -21.94
CA LEU A 21 4.79 -0.81 -23.11
C LEU A 21 6.30 -0.84 -23.26
N HIS A 22 6.88 -2.03 -23.21
CA HIS A 22 8.32 -2.25 -23.35
C HIS A 22 8.62 -3.02 -24.64
N PRO A 23 9.66 -2.63 -25.39
CA PRO A 23 10.19 -3.43 -26.49
C PRO A 23 10.58 -4.83 -26.02
N PHE A 24 10.25 -5.88 -26.78
CA PHE A 24 10.61 -7.27 -26.44
C PHE A 24 12.11 -7.58 -26.64
N THR A 25 12.90 -6.63 -27.15
CA THR A 25 14.33 -6.85 -27.41
C THR A 25 15.16 -6.89 -26.12
N LYS A 26 16.17 -7.76 -26.10
CA LYS A 26 17.13 -7.92 -24.99
C LYS A 26 18.35 -6.99 -25.13
N GLU A 27 18.48 -6.27 -26.23
CA GLU A 27 19.60 -5.36 -26.47
C GLU A 27 19.38 -4.08 -25.68
N HIS A 28 20.25 -3.83 -24.70
CA HIS A 28 20.19 -2.68 -23.79
C HIS A 28 20.52 -1.33 -24.44
N ASP A 29 20.94 -1.30 -25.71
CA ASP A 29 21.43 -0.10 -26.41
C ASP A 29 20.61 0.24 -27.67
N ILE A 30 19.30 0.40 -27.52
CA ILE A 30 18.52 1.07 -28.57
C ILE A 30 18.64 2.57 -28.36
N ASP A 31 19.32 3.27 -29.27
CA ASP A 31 19.29 4.73 -29.33
C ASP A 31 17.85 5.18 -29.61
N PHE A 32 17.17 5.66 -28.57
CA PHE A 32 15.77 6.08 -28.66
C PHE A 32 15.66 7.36 -29.50
N ASN A 33 15.07 7.25 -30.69
CA ASN A 33 14.73 8.40 -31.53
C ASN A 33 13.20 8.62 -31.51
N PRO A 34 12.68 9.66 -30.84
CA PRO A 34 11.24 9.92 -30.74
C PRO A 34 10.56 10.29 -32.07
N GLN A 35 11.33 10.57 -33.14
CA GLN A 35 10.77 10.86 -34.46
C GLN A 35 10.47 9.60 -35.28
N ILE A 36 10.90 8.42 -34.82
CA ILE A 36 10.73 7.16 -35.55
C ILE A 36 9.80 6.23 -34.76
N PRO A 37 8.65 5.81 -35.32
CA PRO A 37 7.76 4.88 -34.65
C PRO A 37 8.41 3.50 -34.51
N TYR A 38 8.33 2.92 -33.31
CA TYR A 38 8.79 1.57 -33.05
C TYR A 38 7.91 0.54 -33.79
N LYS A 39 8.54 -0.43 -34.45
CA LYS A 39 7.84 -1.47 -35.27
C LYS A 39 8.04 -2.89 -34.76
N GLY A 40 8.78 -3.08 -33.67
CA GLY A 40 9.03 -4.40 -33.11
C GLY A 40 7.90 -4.89 -32.21
N GLU A 41 8.07 -6.10 -31.70
CA GLU A 41 7.15 -6.65 -30.71
C GLU A 41 7.26 -5.91 -29.38
N VAL A 42 6.12 -5.69 -28.73
CA VAL A 42 6.02 -5.03 -27.42
C VAL A 42 5.31 -5.94 -26.44
N TYR A 43 5.64 -5.81 -25.17
CA TYR A 43 4.90 -6.43 -24.09
C TYR A 43 4.45 -5.39 -23.07
N VAL A 44 3.40 -5.73 -22.33
CA VAL A 44 2.88 -4.89 -21.25
C VAL A 44 3.57 -5.29 -19.96
N GLU A 45 4.29 -4.35 -19.35
CA GLU A 45 4.82 -4.49 -18.01
C GLU A 45 3.92 -3.78 -17.02
N LYS A 46 3.61 -4.45 -15.91
CA LYS A 46 2.88 -3.86 -14.79
C LYS A 46 3.88 -3.43 -13.73
N GLU A 47 4.09 -2.13 -13.61
CA GLU A 47 4.98 -1.57 -12.61
C GLU A 47 4.18 -1.04 -11.41
N GLN A 48 4.63 -1.39 -10.21
CA GLN A 48 4.07 -0.85 -8.97
C GLN A 48 4.84 0.41 -8.59
N VAL A 49 4.21 1.57 -8.79
CA VAL A 49 4.80 2.87 -8.44
C VAL A 49 4.37 3.22 -7.03
N ILE A 50 5.31 3.12 -6.09
CA ILE A 50 5.13 3.54 -4.72
C ILE A 50 5.29 5.06 -4.65
N ARG A 51 4.22 5.80 -4.33
CA ARG A 51 4.33 7.25 -4.09
C ARG A 51 4.95 7.51 -2.72
N SER A 52 6.27 7.61 -2.68
CA SER A 52 7.02 8.01 -1.48
C SER A 52 6.91 9.53 -1.27
N GLY A 53 6.76 9.98 -0.02
CA GLY A 53 6.64 11.40 0.33
C GLY A 53 5.54 11.67 1.34
N ILE A 54 4.28 11.69 0.91
CA ILE A 54 3.12 11.97 1.78
C ILE A 54 2.46 10.64 2.18
N VAL A 55 2.81 10.18 3.38
CA VAL A 55 2.19 9.00 4.00
C VAL A 55 1.13 9.42 5.01
N LYS A 56 -0.04 8.78 4.95
CA LYS A 56 -1.02 8.91 6.03
C LYS A 56 -0.51 8.11 7.22
N ALA A 57 -0.11 8.82 8.27
CA ALA A 57 0.23 8.26 9.56
C ALA A 57 -1.02 8.27 10.45
N ILE A 58 -1.39 7.11 10.98
CA ILE A 58 -2.46 6.98 11.97
C ILE A 58 -1.81 6.49 13.27
N GLY A 59 -1.98 7.26 14.33
CA GLY A 59 -1.53 6.89 15.66
C GLY A 59 -2.36 5.72 16.19
N ILE A 60 -1.72 4.82 16.95
CA ILE A 60 -2.41 3.64 17.48
C ILE A 60 -3.62 3.98 18.36
N GLU A 61 -3.60 5.11 19.05
CA GLU A 61 -4.75 5.56 19.86
C GLU A 61 -6.01 5.80 19.01
N ALA A 62 -5.86 6.39 17.82
CA ALA A 62 -7.00 6.57 16.91
C ALA A 62 -7.58 5.23 16.42
N VAL A 63 -6.71 4.20 16.29
CA VAL A 63 -7.14 2.84 15.94
C VAL A 63 -7.87 2.18 17.11
N LYS A 64 -7.34 2.30 18.33
CA LYS A 64 -8.01 1.80 19.55
C LYS A 64 -9.39 2.44 19.73
N ASP A 65 -9.47 3.77 19.60
CA ASP A 65 -10.74 4.50 19.68
C ASP A 65 -11.74 4.04 18.63
N PHE A 66 -11.30 3.83 17.39
CA PHE A 66 -12.15 3.33 16.31
C PHE A 66 -12.68 1.92 16.64
N ILE A 67 -11.80 1.02 17.07
CA ILE A 67 -12.18 -0.35 17.45
C ILE A 67 -13.16 -0.32 18.63
N GLY A 68 -12.89 0.49 19.66
CA GLY A 68 -13.76 0.65 20.82
C GLY A 68 -15.16 1.14 20.43
N LYS A 69 -15.26 2.20 19.60
CA LYS A 69 -16.53 2.77 19.13
C LYS A 69 -17.36 1.78 18.30
N HIS A 70 -16.71 0.87 17.57
CA HIS A 70 -17.39 -0.07 16.67
C HIS A 70 -17.37 -1.52 17.15
N LEU A 71 -16.97 -1.78 18.39
CA LEU A 71 -16.76 -3.14 18.91
C LEU A 71 -18.03 -4.00 18.81
N SER A 72 -19.20 -3.43 19.15
CA SER A 72 -20.49 -4.12 19.07
C SER A 72 -20.84 -4.53 17.64
N TYR A 73 -20.58 -3.65 16.66
CA TYR A 73 -20.77 -3.95 15.25
C TYR A 73 -19.80 -5.05 14.79
N LEU A 74 -18.53 -4.96 15.15
CA LEU A 74 -17.51 -5.95 14.80
C LEU A 74 -17.84 -7.34 15.39
N ARG A 75 -18.33 -7.39 16.63
CA ARG A 75 -18.80 -8.63 17.26
C ARG A 75 -20.00 -9.22 16.54
N SER A 76 -20.94 -8.39 16.10
CA SER A 76 -22.10 -8.86 15.30
C SER A 76 -21.68 -9.49 13.96
N LYS A 77 -20.49 -9.14 13.46
CA LYS A 77 -19.88 -9.71 12.25
C LYS A 77 -18.93 -10.90 12.54
N GLY A 78 -18.80 -11.33 13.80
CA GLY A 78 -17.97 -12.46 14.21
C GLY A 78 -16.51 -12.13 14.50
N TYR A 79 -16.12 -10.85 14.54
CA TYR A 79 -14.76 -10.46 14.90
C TYR A 79 -14.59 -10.33 16.42
N TYR A 80 -13.65 -11.09 16.99
CA TYR A 80 -13.31 -11.05 18.40
C TYR A 80 -11.89 -10.49 18.60
N LEU A 81 -11.81 -9.24 19.04
CA LEU A 81 -10.56 -8.51 19.26
C LEU A 81 -10.27 -8.46 20.77
N SER A 82 -9.49 -9.42 21.29
CA SER A 82 -9.20 -9.57 22.73
C SER A 82 -7.97 -8.80 23.23
N GLY A 83 -7.20 -8.18 22.35
CA GLY A 83 -5.98 -7.42 22.69
C GLY A 83 -6.06 -5.90 22.52
N PHE A 84 -7.21 -5.37 22.09
CA PHE A 84 -7.38 -3.94 21.74
C PHE A 84 -8.35 -3.18 22.66
N ALA A 85 -9.03 -3.88 23.57
CA ALA A 85 -9.93 -3.27 24.52
C ALA A 85 -9.13 -2.67 25.67
N THR A 86 -9.08 -1.34 25.73
CA THR A 86 -8.77 -0.60 26.96
C THR A 86 -9.89 -0.83 27.96
N ASN A 87 -9.52 -1.12 29.22
CA ASN A 87 -10.40 -0.98 30.38
C ASN A 87 -10.77 0.50 30.59
#